data_AF-A0A5J5JXN1-F1
#
_entry.id   AF-A0A5J5JXN1-F1
#
_cell.length_a   1.000
_cell.length_b   1.000
_cell.length_c   1.000
_cell.angle_alpha   90.00
_cell.angle_beta   90.00
_cell.angle_gamma   90.00
#
_symmetry.space_group_name_H-M   'P 1'
#
loop_
_entity.id
_entity.type
_entity.pdbx_description
1 polymer ?
#
loop_
_entity_poly.entity_id
_entity_poly.type
_entity_poly.pdbx_seq_one_letter_code
_entity_poly.pdbx_strand_id
1 'polypeptide(L)' 'MNPPGAAWFSLIRSRMTTADLALCAEQDRWARELRWTVSRTGFGARQYRDPRFDLVQELEEVGRLFRA' A
#
# COMPACT_ATOMS: atom_id res chain seq x y z
N MET A 1 26.55 20.05 13.98
CA MET A 1 27.44 18.99 13.43
C MET A 1 26.59 17.72 13.36
N ASN A 2 26.23 17.22 12.17
CA ASN A 2 25.56 15.93 12.07
C ASN A 2 26.57 14.84 12.46
N PRO A 3 26.21 13.85 13.29
CA PRO A 3 27.16 12.81 13.66
C PRO A 3 27.60 12.08 12.39
N PRO A 4 28.87 11.64 12.29
CA PRO A 4 29.43 10.99 11.10
C PRO A 4 28.59 9.80 10.58
N GLY A 5 27.77 9.21 11.47
CA GLY A 5 26.80 8.16 11.16
C GLY A 5 25.49 8.62 10.47
N ALA A 6 25.00 9.83 10.73
CA ALA A 6 23.66 10.21 10.29
C ALA A 6 23.53 10.33 8.77
N ALA A 7 24.60 10.79 8.11
CA ALA A 7 24.62 10.98 6.66
C ALA A 7 24.52 9.64 5.90
N TRP A 8 25.28 8.61 6.33
CA TRP A 8 25.26 7.31 5.64
C TRP A 8 23.94 6.57 5.89
N PHE A 9 23.38 6.60 7.10
CA PHE A 9 22.07 6.00 7.40
C PHE A 9 20.96 6.64 6.55
N SER A 10 21.03 7.96 6.35
CA SER A 10 20.09 8.68 5.49
C SER A 10 20.23 8.25 4.03
N LEU A 11 21.46 8.05 3.55
CA LEU A 11 21.72 7.54 2.21
C LEU A 11 21.13 6.14 2.02
N ILE A 12 21.36 5.21 2.96
CA ILE A 12 20.80 3.86 2.87
C ILE A 12 19.28 3.89 2.88
N ARG A 13 18.67 4.65 3.79
CA ARG A 13 17.21 4.77 3.86
C ARG A 13 16.63 5.29 2.55
N SER A 14 17.29 6.28 1.94
CA SER A 14 16.92 6.80 0.63
C SER A 14 16.99 5.72 -0.45
N ARG A 15 18.11 4.98 -0.52
CA ARG A 15 18.29 3.90 -1.50
C ARG A 15 17.29 2.76 -1.31
N MET A 16 17.01 2.36 -0.07
CA MET A 16 15.98 1.38 0.24
C MET A 16 14.58 1.88 -0.16
N THR A 17 14.29 3.17 0.02
CA THR A 17 13.02 3.75 -0.42
C THR A 17 12.88 3.72 -1.94
N THR A 18 13.94 4.07 -2.68
CA THR A 18 13.93 3.98 -4.15
C THR A 18 13.78 2.54 -4.64
N ALA A 19 14.49 1.59 -4.02
CA ALA A 19 14.39 0.18 -4.39
C ALA A 19 13.00 -0.39 -4.11
N ASP A 20 12.38 -0.04 -2.97
CA ASP A 20 11.02 -0.42 -2.62
C ASP A 20 9.99 0.07 -3.64
N LEU A 21 10.10 1.33 -4.06
CA LEU A 21 9.22 1.93 -5.07
C LEU A 21 9.41 1.27 -6.44
N ALA A 22 10.65 1.00 -6.84
CA ALA A 22 10.94 0.35 -8.12
C ALA A 22 10.40 -1.09 -8.15
N LEU A 23 10.56 -1.84 -7.06
CA LEU A 23 10.12 -3.23 -6.95
C LEU A 23 8.61 -3.40 -7.15
N CYS A 24 7.81 -2.43 -6.71
CA CYS A 24 6.35 -2.49 -6.77
C CYS A 24 5.74 -1.55 -7.83
N ALA A 25 6.56 -0.96 -8.70
CA ALA A 25 6.13 0.11 -9.60
C ALA A 25 4.99 -0.31 -10.53
N GLU A 26 5.03 -1.53 -11.05
CA GLU A 26 4.01 -2.05 -11.96
C GLU A 26 2.69 -2.34 -11.25
N GLN A 27 2.74 -2.99 -10.08
CA GLN A 27 1.56 -3.28 -9.28
C GLN A 27 0.90 -1.99 -8.79
N ASP A 28 1.71 -1.00 -8.37
CA ASP A 28 1.22 0.34 -7.98
C ASP A 28 0.62 1.10 -9.18
N ARG A 29 1.15 0.87 -10.39
CA ARG A 29 0.54 1.40 -11.62
C ARG A 29 -0.85 0.83 -11.84
N TRP A 30 -0.99 -0.48 -11.83
CA TRP A 30 -2.28 -1.15 -12.00
C TRP A 30 -3.27 -0.76 -10.91
N ALA A 31 -2.85 -0.73 -9.65
CA ALA A 31 -3.71 -0.32 -8.54
C ALA A 31 -4.26 1.09 -8.75
N ARG A 32 -3.45 2.03 -9.26
CA ARG A 32 -3.90 3.39 -9.59
C ARG A 32 -4.90 3.40 -10.74
N GLU A 33 -4.62 2.67 -11.82
CA GLU A 33 -5.51 2.56 -12.99
C GLU A 33 -6.87 1.96 -12.61
N LEU A 34 -6.86 0.97 -11.72
CA LEU A 34 -8.06 0.31 -11.21
C LEU A 34 -8.71 1.02 -10.03
N ARG A 35 -8.16 2.16 -9.57
CA ARG A 35 -8.60 2.91 -8.39
C ARG A 35 -8.67 2.06 -7.11
N TRP A 36 -7.72 1.15 -6.95
CA TRP A 36 -7.52 0.39 -5.73
C TRP A 36 -6.77 1.21 -4.68
N THR A 37 -7.04 0.93 -3.40
CA THR A 37 -6.29 1.49 -2.29
C THR A 37 -5.04 0.64 -2.03
N VAL A 38 -3.90 1.29 -1.80
CA VAL A 38 -2.62 0.61 -1.53
C VAL A 38 -2.11 1.00 -0.15
N SER A 39 -1.83 0.01 0.71
CA SER A 39 -1.20 0.22 2.02
C SER A 39 0.16 -0.46 2.05
N ARG A 40 1.21 0.29 2.40
CA ARG A 40 2.57 -0.26 2.55
C ARG A 40 2.71 -0.96 3.90
N THR A 41 3.10 -2.22 3.88
CA THR A 41 3.25 -3.05 5.09
C THR A 41 4.71 -3.44 5.38
N GLY A 42 5.62 -3.21 4.45
CA GLY A 42 7.05 -3.49 4.61
C GLY A 42 7.87 -3.11 3.38
N PHE A 43 9.11 -3.61 3.28
CA PHE A 43 9.91 -3.50 2.07
C PHE A 43 9.41 -4.50 1.02
N GLY A 44 9.03 -4.02 -0.16
CA GLY A 44 8.44 -4.85 -1.23
C GLY A 44 7.06 -5.42 -0.89
N ALA A 45 6.47 -5.02 0.24
CA ALA A 45 5.22 -5.58 0.75
C ALA A 45 4.14 -4.50 0.78
N ARG A 46 3.06 -4.76 0.06
CA ARG A 46 1.89 -3.89 -0.08
C ARG A 46 0.61 -4.71 -0.02
N GLN A 47 -0.40 -4.12 0.60
CA GLN A 47 -1.76 -4.61 0.57
C GLN A 47 -2.55 -3.79 -0.45
N TYR A 48 -3.09 -4.47 -1.45
CA TYR A 48 -3.92 -3.90 -2.50
C TYR A 48 -5.39 -4.21 -2.19
N ARG A 49 -6.22 -3.17 -2.10
CA ARG A 49 -7.65 -3.29 -1.76
C ARG A 49 -8.50 -2.75 -2.90
N ASP A 50 -9.31 -3.63 -3.48
CA ASP A 50 -10.31 -3.28 -4.49
C ASP A 50 -11.57 -2.75 -3.79
N PRO A 51 -12.00 -1.51 -4.04
CA PRO A 51 -13.18 -0.92 -3.39
C PRO A 51 -14.48 -1.67 -3.70
N ARG A 52 -14.51 -2.51 -4.75
CA ARG A 52 -15.68 -3.33 -5.07
C ARG A 52 -15.95 -4.38 -3.99
N PHE A 53 -14.93 -4.88 -3.29
CA PHE A 53 -15.14 -5.81 -2.17
C PHE A 53 -15.76 -5.11 -0.96
N ASP A 54 -15.49 -3.82 -0.77
CA ASP A 54 -16.10 -3.02 0.30
C ASP A 54 -17.61 -2.89 0.07
N LEU A 55 -18.00 -2.61 -1.18
CA LEU A 55 -19.40 -2.56 -1.58
C LEU A 55 -20.11 -3.91 -1.38
N VAL A 56 -19.47 -5.03 -1.73
CA VAL A 56 -20.05 -6.36 -1.51
C VAL A 56 -20.29 -6.60 -0.02
N GLN A 57 -19.33 -6.24 0.83
CA GLN A 57 -19.46 -6.38 2.28
C GLN A 57 -20.63 -5.55 2.83
N GLU A 58 -20.76 -4.30 2.40
CA GLU A 58 -21.87 -3.42 2.78
C GLU A 58 -23.24 -4.01 2.37
N LEU A 59 -23.34 -4.52 1.13
CA LEU A 59 -24.57 -5.13 0.63
C LEU A 59 -24.94 -6.41 1.39
N GLU A 60 -23.95 -7.23 1.74
CA GLU A 60 -24.19 -8.41 2.58
C GLU A 60 -24.69 -8.05 3.98
N GLU A 61 -24.14 -6.98 4.58
CA GLU A 61 -24.56 -6.50 5.89
C GLU A 61 -25.99 -5.97 5.86
N VAL A 62 -26.33 -5.17 4.86
CA VAL A 62 -27.70 -4.69 4.62
C VAL A 62 -28.65 -5.88 4.41
N GLY A 63 -28.26 -6.87 3.61
CA GLY A 63 -29.07 -8.07 3.37
C GLY A 63 -29.31 -8.90 4.64
N ARG A 64 -28.34 -8.96 5.56
CA ARG A 64 -28.51 -9.59 6.87
C ARG A 64 -29.51 -8.83 7.74
N LEU A 65 -29.46 -7.50 7.76
CA LEU A 65 -30.39 -6.67 8.53
C LEU A 65 -31.85 -6.84 8.09
N PHE A 66 -32.12 -6.97 6.79
CA PHE A 66 -33.48 -7.18 6.28
C PHE A 66 -34.01 -8.61 6.46
N ARG A 67 -33.15 -9.57 6.83
CA ARG A 67 -33.53 -10.98 7.05
C ARG A 67 -33.77 -11.29 8.54
N ALA A 68 -33.32 -10.43 9.46
CA ALA A 68 -33.56 -10.51 10.90
C ALA A 68 -34.94 -9.96 11.27
#